data_AF-A0A0G0GNM5-F1
#
_entry.id   AF-A0A0G0GNM5-F1
#
_cell.length_a   1.000
_cell.length_b   1.000
_cell.length_c   1.000
_cell.angle_alpha   90.00
_cell.angle_beta   90.00
_cell.angle_gamma   90.00
#
_symmetry.space_group_name_H-M   'P 1'
#
loop_
_entity.id
_entity.type
_entity.pdbx_description
1 polymer ?
#
loop_
_entity_poly.entity_id
_entity_poly.type
_entity_poly.pdbx_seq_one_letter_code
_entity_poly.pdbx_strand_id
1 'polypeptide(L)'
;MCFEKLKNDILGKQYSLSMTCVSEKQSREINKKYRKKDKATNVLSFSLRKDEGEIILCPAVIKREAKSFSKTFNQFLSFLVIHGMLHLKGMKHSSTMERAEKFYSKKYDKKYFSGNRRRLLNDKSRGGGISKRREKS
;
A
#
# COMPACT_ATOMS: atom_id res chain seq x y z
N MET A 1 -13.14 -0.33 10.05
CA MET A 1 -12.55 -1.32 9.12
C MET A 1 -12.71 -2.69 9.75
N CYS A 2 -13.36 -3.65 9.07
CA CYS A 2 -13.42 -5.04 9.55
C CYS A 2 -12.20 -5.79 9.00
N PHE A 3 -11.23 -6.08 9.87
CA PHE A 3 -9.93 -6.66 9.47
C PHE A 3 -10.09 -8.02 8.77
N GLU A 4 -10.90 -8.91 9.34
CA GLU A 4 -11.11 -10.25 8.81
C GLU A 4 -11.69 -10.24 7.39
N LYS A 5 -12.73 -9.41 7.15
CA LYS A 5 -13.32 -9.25 5.82
C LYS A 5 -12.30 -8.71 4.80
N LEU A 6 -11.51 -7.71 5.20
CA LEU A 6 -10.45 -7.15 4.34
C LEU A 6 -9.40 -8.22 4.01
N LYS A 7 -8.87 -8.93 5.01
CA LYS A 7 -7.88 -9.99 4.81
C LYS A 7 -8.44 -11.07 3.88
N ASN A 8 -9.65 -11.54 4.14
CA ASN A 8 -10.30 -12.58 3.33
C ASN A 8 -10.49 -12.14 1.87
N ASP A 9 -10.83 -10.88 1.63
CA ASP A 9 -10.99 -10.33 0.29
C ASP A 9 -9.68 -10.16 -0.49
N ILE A 10 -8.56 -9.88 0.20
CA ILE A 10 -7.27 -9.67 -0.45
C ILE A 10 -6.52 -11.00 -0.59
N LEU A 11 -6.34 -11.71 0.52
CA LEU A 11 -5.46 -12.87 0.67
C LEU A 11 -6.20 -14.21 0.64
N GLY A 12 -7.52 -14.21 0.84
CA GLY A 12 -8.33 -15.42 0.92
C GLY A 12 -8.58 -15.89 2.36
N LYS A 13 -9.62 -16.72 2.55
CA LYS A 13 -10.05 -17.18 3.89
C LYS A 13 -8.98 -17.98 4.63
N GLN A 14 -8.32 -18.89 3.92
CA GLN A 14 -7.32 -19.80 4.50
C GLN A 14 -5.96 -19.17 4.75
N TYR A 15 -5.73 -17.93 4.30
CA TYR A 15 -4.45 -17.26 4.51
C TYR A 15 -4.26 -16.86 5.97
N SER A 16 -3.18 -17.29 6.60
CA SER A 16 -2.79 -16.87 7.95
C SER A 16 -1.97 -15.58 7.89
N LEU A 17 -2.44 -14.55 8.58
CA LEU A 17 -1.79 -13.24 8.61
C LEU A 17 -1.56 -12.79 10.05
N SER A 18 -0.30 -12.58 10.42
CA SER A 18 0.06 -11.90 11.67
C SER A 18 0.37 -10.43 11.42
N MET A 19 0.06 -9.59 12.41
CA MET A 19 0.38 -8.17 12.39
C MET A 19 0.96 -7.74 13.72
N THR A 20 2.16 -7.15 13.68
CA THR A 20 2.90 -6.77 14.89
C THR A 20 3.31 -5.31 14.82
N CYS A 21 3.09 -4.57 15.90
CA CYS A 21 3.62 -3.22 16.05
C CYS A 21 4.96 -3.25 16.79
N VAL A 22 5.96 -2.53 16.29
CA VAL A 22 7.31 -2.49 16.87
C VAL A 22 7.81 -1.06 17.06
N SER A 23 8.81 -0.90 17.92
CA SER A 23 9.52 0.37 18.12
C SER A 23 10.35 0.78 16.90
N GLU A 24 10.79 2.04 16.83
CA GLU A 24 11.67 2.51 15.74
C GLU A 24 13.01 1.76 15.72
N LYS A 25 13.55 1.44 16.91
CA LYS A 25 14.78 0.65 17.05
C LYS A 25 14.63 -0.73 16.43
N GLN A 26 13.59 -1.46 16.83
CA GLN A 26 13.29 -2.79 16.27
C GLN A 26 13.01 -2.73 14.76
N SER A 27 12.22 -1.76 14.29
CA SER A 27 11.96 -1.57 12.86
C SER A 27 13.27 -1.35 12.07
N ARG A 28 14.17 -0.52 12.58
CA ARG A 28 15.49 -0.27 11.99
C ARG A 28 16.34 -1.54 11.94
N GLU A 29 16.41 -2.29 13.04
CA GLU A 29 17.16 -3.55 13.12
C GLU A 29 16.65 -4.57 12.10
N ILE A 30 15.32 -4.75 12.02
CA ILE A 30 14.69 -5.66 11.06
C ILE A 30 14.95 -5.19 9.62
N ASN A 31 14.77 -3.90 9.33
CA ASN A 31 14.99 -3.34 7.99
C ASN A 31 16.46 -3.46 7.55
N LYS A 32 17.41 -3.29 8.48
CA LYS A 32 18.83 -3.53 8.25
C LYS A 32 19.10 -4.99 7.94
N LYS A 33 18.57 -5.91 8.76
CA LYS A 33 18.77 -7.35 8.61
C LYS A 33 18.24 -7.89 7.27
N TYR A 34 17.00 -7.55 6.90
CA TYR A 34 16.33 -8.18 5.75
C TYR A 34 16.39 -7.37 4.46
N ARG A 35 16.55 -6.05 4.53
CA ARG A 35 16.60 -5.17 3.34
C ARG A 35 17.92 -4.42 3.17
N LYS A 36 18.90 -4.65 4.05
CA LYS A 36 20.21 -3.94 4.08
C LYS A 36 20.04 -2.42 4.16
N LYS A 37 18.98 -1.94 4.79
CA LYS A 37 18.67 -0.51 4.96
C LYS A 37 18.73 -0.13 6.43
N ASP A 38 19.75 0.63 6.81
CA ASP A 38 19.98 1.05 8.19
C ASP A 38 19.11 2.26 8.59
N LYS A 39 17.79 2.10 8.51
CA LYS A 39 16.81 3.10 8.94
C LYS A 39 15.49 2.45 9.35
N ALA A 40 14.78 3.06 10.30
CA ALA A 40 13.41 2.65 10.62
C ALA A 40 12.49 2.87 9.42
N THR A 41 11.48 2.02 9.26
CA THR A 41 10.48 2.13 8.19
C THR A 41 9.07 1.95 8.75
N ASN A 42 8.08 2.45 8.01
CA ASN A 42 6.67 2.43 8.36
C ASN A 42 6.06 1.02 8.38
N VAL A 43 6.34 0.22 7.34
CA VAL A 43 5.84 -1.14 7.15
C VAL A 43 6.90 -2.05 6.55
N LEU A 44 6.93 -3.30 7.01
CA LEU A 44 7.63 -4.42 6.40
C LEU A 44 6.63 -5.56 6.23
N SER A 45 6.75 -6.31 5.13
CA SER A 45 5.87 -7.44 4.83
C SER A 45 6.74 -8.63 4.47
N PHE A 46 6.51 -9.74 5.15
CA PHE A 46 7.27 -10.97 5.03
C PHE A 46 6.32 -12.09 4.60
N SER A 47 6.58 -12.65 3.43
CA SER A 47 5.92 -13.88 2.99
C SER A 47 6.66 -15.05 3.64
N LEU A 48 6.04 -15.72 4.62
CA LEU A 48 6.65 -16.82 5.36
C LEU A 48 6.43 -18.15 4.63
N ARG A 49 5.21 -18.34 4.11
CA ARG A 49 4.80 -19.46 3.24
C ARG A 49 3.83 -18.96 2.18
N LYS A 50 3.37 -19.86 1.31
CA LYS A 50 2.41 -19.52 0.23
C LYS A 50 1.12 -18.90 0.76
N ASP A 51 0.67 -19.34 1.93
CA ASP A 51 -0.58 -18.98 2.60
C ASP A 51 -0.35 -18.39 4.00
N GLU A 52 0.88 -17.98 4.32
CA GLU A 52 1.24 -17.41 5.61
C GLU A 52 2.15 -16.20 5.44
N GLY A 53 1.83 -15.11 6.14
CA GLY A 53 2.63 -13.89 6.09
C GLY A 53 2.54 -13.06 7.36
N GLU A 54 3.50 -12.17 7.50
CA GLU A 54 3.60 -11.23 8.62
C GLU A 54 3.74 -9.79 8.10
N ILE A 55 3.01 -8.87 8.73
CA ILE A 55 3.17 -7.43 8.51
C ILE A 55 3.65 -6.79 9.81
N ILE A 56 4.83 -6.17 9.74
CA ILE A 56 5.42 -5.42 10.84
C ILE A 56 5.21 -3.93 10.60
N LEU A 57 4.63 -3.25 11.57
CA LEU A 57 4.30 -1.83 11.51
C LEU A 57 5.07 -1.05 12.58
N CYS A 58 5.49 0.17 12.26
CA CYS A 58 6.10 1.07 13.23
C CYS A 58 5.22 2.32 13.46
N PRO A 59 4.37 2.34 14.51
CA PRO A 59 3.42 3.43 14.73
C PRO A 59 4.05 4.83 14.79
N ALA A 60 5.26 4.93 15.36
CA ALA A 60 6.00 6.20 15.45
C ALA A 60 6.38 6.74 14.06
N VAL A 61 6.93 5.90 13.19
CA VAL A 61 7.27 6.26 11.79
C VAL A 61 5.99 6.57 11.00
N ILE A 62 4.95 5.75 11.15
CA ILE A 62 3.65 5.95 10.49
C ILE A 62 3.06 7.30 10.87
N LYS A 63 3.06 7.66 12.16
CA LYS A 63 2.53 8.94 12.64
C LYS A 63 3.31 10.14 12.10
N ARG A 64 4.63 10.01 12.00
CA ARG A 64 5.51 11.05 11.42
C ARG A 64 5.23 11.23 9.93
N GLU A 65 5.20 10.15 9.16
CA GLU A 65 5.04 10.19 7.70
C GLU A 65 3.60 10.48 7.25
N ALA A 66 2.58 10.13 8.04
CA ALA A 66 1.18 10.37 7.69
C ALA A 66 0.92 11.86 7.33
N LYS A 67 1.59 12.78 8.03
CA LYS A 67 1.51 14.22 7.78
C LYS A 67 2.01 14.60 6.39
N SER A 68 3.12 14.02 5.94
CA SER A 68 3.70 14.25 4.61
C SER A 68 2.79 13.78 3.47
N PHE A 69 1.92 12.80 3.73
CA PHE A 69 0.92 12.33 2.78
C PHE A 69 -0.45 13.00 2.92
N SER A 70 -0.56 14.04 3.77
CA SER A 70 -1.83 14.70 4.09
C SER A 70 -2.92 13.72 4.55
N LYS A 71 -2.52 12.67 5.28
CA LYS A 71 -3.40 11.65 5.85
C LYS A 71 -3.39 11.71 7.37
N THR A 72 -4.52 11.36 7.98
CA THR A 72 -4.53 11.02 9.40
C THR A 72 -3.75 9.74 9.66
N PHE A 73 -3.29 9.54 10.89
CA PHE A 73 -2.62 8.30 11.31
C PHE A 73 -3.43 7.05 10.89
N ASN A 74 -4.73 7.03 11.17
CA ASN A 74 -5.60 5.89 10.85
C ASN A 74 -5.72 5.66 9.33
N GLN A 75 -5.86 6.72 8.52
CA GLN A 75 -5.93 6.59 7.07
C GLN A 75 -4.63 6.06 6.47
N PHE A 76 -3.48 6.52 6.98
CA PHE A 76 -2.19 6.05 6.51
C PHE A 76 -1.93 4.61 6.97
N LEU A 77 -2.26 4.29 8.21
CA LEU A 77 -2.19 2.93 8.74
C LEU A 77 -3.04 1.96 7.91
N SER A 78 -4.32 2.27 7.65
CA SER A 78 -5.19 1.43 6.82
C SER A 78 -4.62 1.23 5.41
N PHE A 79 -4.08 2.29 4.81
CA PHE A 79 -3.40 2.19 3.51
C PHE A 79 -2.19 1.24 3.57
N LEU A 80 -1.34 1.35 4.60
CA LEU A 80 -0.15 0.49 4.75
C LEU A 80 -0.51 -0.98 5.00
N VAL A 81 -1.61 -1.26 5.70
CA VAL A 81 -2.11 -2.63 5.88
C VAL A 81 -2.56 -3.21 4.54
N ILE A 82 -3.35 -2.48 3.77
CA ILE A 82 -3.77 -2.89 2.41
C ILE A 82 -2.53 -3.09 1.53
N HIS A 83 -1.60 -2.13 1.55
CA HIS A 83 -0.34 -2.20 0.80
C HIS A 83 0.45 -3.48 1.14
N GLY A 84 0.63 -3.77 2.43
CA GLY A 84 1.32 -4.96 2.89
C GLY A 84 0.64 -6.25 2.45
N MET A 85 -0.69 -6.34 2.58
CA MET A 85 -1.45 -7.50 2.10
C MET A 85 -1.34 -7.69 0.58
N LEU A 86 -1.33 -6.62 -0.21
CA LEU A 86 -1.18 -6.72 -1.67
C LEU A 86 0.22 -7.21 -2.07
N HIS A 87 1.28 -6.81 -1.34
CA HIS A 87 2.61 -7.41 -1.53
C HIS A 87 2.63 -8.89 -1.18
N LEU A 88 1.98 -9.29 -0.08
CA LEU A 88 1.87 -10.71 0.30
C LEU A 88 1.10 -11.53 -0.74
N LYS A 89 0.15 -10.92 -1.46
CA LYS A 89 -0.53 -11.53 -2.62
C LYS A 89 0.39 -11.70 -3.84
N GLY A 90 1.63 -11.20 -3.79
CA GLY A 90 2.60 -11.24 -4.89
C GLY A 90 2.49 -10.06 -5.86
N MET A 91 1.71 -9.02 -5.54
CA MET A 91 1.66 -7.82 -6.36
C MET A 91 2.91 -6.98 -6.14
N LYS A 92 3.63 -6.68 -7.22
CA LYS A 92 4.74 -5.73 -7.20
C LYS A 92 4.22 -4.30 -7.37
N HIS A 93 5.01 -3.32 -6.94
CA HIS A 93 4.72 -1.89 -7.17
C HIS A 93 4.48 -1.65 -8.67
N SER A 94 3.21 -1.45 -9.03
CA SER A 94 2.73 -1.36 -10.41
C SER A 94 1.41 -0.59 -10.41
N SER A 95 1.01 -0.08 -11.59
CA SER A 95 -0.29 0.60 -11.76
C SER A 95 -1.48 -0.29 -11.39
N THR A 96 -1.35 -1.61 -11.58
CA THR A 96 -2.35 -2.60 -11.14
C THR A 96 -2.46 -2.64 -9.62
N MET A 97 -1.33 -2.63 -8.91
CA MET A 97 -1.31 -2.58 -7.45
C MET A 97 -1.93 -1.28 -6.93
N GLU A 98 -1.59 -0.13 -7.53
CA GLU A 98 -2.17 1.16 -7.14
C GLU A 98 -3.70 1.20 -7.32
N ARG A 99 -4.22 0.57 -8.38
CA ARG A 99 -5.68 0.44 -8.59
C ARG A 99 -6.32 -0.41 -7.50
N ALA A 100 -5.69 -1.53 -7.13
CA ALA A 100 -6.17 -2.39 -6.04
C ALA A 100 -6.16 -1.64 -4.71
N GLU A 101 -5.09 -0.90 -4.39
CA GLU A 101 -5.00 -0.06 -3.19
C GLU A 101 -6.16 0.93 -3.10
N LYS A 102 -6.45 1.64 -4.20
CA LYS A 102 -7.57 2.60 -4.29
C LYS A 102 -8.92 1.90 -4.11
N PHE A 103 -9.11 0.74 -4.76
CA PHE A 103 -10.33 -0.05 -4.66
C PHE A 103 -10.60 -0.50 -3.21
N TYR A 104 -9.63 -1.17 -2.58
CA TYR A 104 -9.80 -1.67 -1.21
C TYR A 104 -9.89 -0.53 -0.19
N SER A 105 -9.13 0.56 -0.37
CA SER A 105 -9.26 1.75 0.49
C SER A 105 -10.66 2.34 0.39
N LYS A 106 -11.23 2.46 -0.82
CA LYS A 106 -12.61 2.94 -1.01
C LYS A 106 -13.65 1.99 -0.39
N LYS A 107 -13.45 0.68 -0.54
CA LYS A 107 -14.38 -0.34 -0.05
C LYS A 107 -14.40 -0.41 1.49
N TYR A 108 -13.24 -0.27 2.13
CA TYR A 108 -13.08 -0.57 3.56
C TYR A 108 -12.82 0.65 4.45
N ASP A 109 -12.45 1.79 3.88
CA ASP A 109 -12.30 3.06 4.57
C ASP A 109 -13.34 4.07 4.05
N LYS A 110 -14.46 4.19 4.80
CA LYS A 110 -15.54 5.15 4.54
C LYS A 110 -15.04 6.61 4.48
N LYS A 111 -13.88 6.92 5.08
CA LYS A 111 -13.31 8.27 5.18
C LYS A 111 -12.25 8.55 4.10
N TYR A 112 -11.85 7.55 3.30
CA TYR A 112 -10.78 7.72 2.31
C TYR A 112 -11.15 8.68 1.16
N PHE A 113 -12.45 8.83 0.87
CA PHE A 113 -12.95 9.67 -0.24
C PHE A 113 -13.64 10.97 0.19
N SER A 114 -13.81 11.25 1.49
CA SER A 114 -14.42 12.52 1.93
C SER A 114 -13.50 13.73 1.77
N GLY A 115 -12.18 13.55 1.62
CA GLY A 115 -11.21 14.65 1.56
C GLY A 115 -10.59 14.99 0.19
N ASN A 116 -10.69 14.13 -0.83
CA ASN A 116 -9.82 14.24 -2.02
C ASN A 116 -10.56 14.36 -3.37
N ARG A 117 -11.80 14.88 -3.36
CA ARG A 117 -12.65 14.99 -4.56
C ARG A 117 -12.20 16.07 -5.57
N ARG A 118 -11.24 16.95 -5.20
CA ARG A 118 -10.85 18.09 -6.04
C ARG A 118 -9.77 17.83 -7.09
N ARG A 119 -9.06 16.68 -7.06
CA ARG A 119 -7.88 16.47 -7.94
C ARG A 119 -8.04 15.43 -9.05
N LEU A 120 -9.15 14.69 -9.10
CA LEU A 120 -9.34 13.58 -10.04
C LEU A 120 -10.20 13.92 -11.27
N LEU A 121 -10.65 15.17 -11.43
CA LEU A 121 -11.48 15.58 -12.57
C LEU A 121 -10.69 16.22 -13.73
N ASN A 122 -9.36 16.38 -13.64
CA ASN A 122 -8.61 17.16 -14.62
C ASN A 122 -7.61 16.41 -15.51
N ASP A 123 -7.72 15.08 -15.64
CA ASP A 123 -6.78 14.30 -16.47
C ASP A 123 -7.51 13.45 -17.53
N LYS A 124 -8.44 14.09 -18.27
CA LYS A 124 -9.04 13.58 -19.50
C LYS A 124 -8.66 14.45 -20.70
N SER A 125 -7.36 14.71 -20.91
CA SER A 125 -6.91 15.47 -22.09
C SER A 125 -5.50 15.11 -22.55
N ARG A 126 -5.20 13.84 -22.80
CA ARG A 126 -4.05 13.44 -23.63
C ARG A 126 -4.40 12.21 -24.49
N GLY A 127 -5.24 12.45 -25.51
CA GLY A 127 -5.42 11.53 -26.64
C GLY A 127 -4.25 11.69 -27.62
N GLY A 128 -3.66 10.56 -28.01
CA GLY A 128 -2.43 10.48 -28.79
C GLY A 128 -2.57 10.96 -30.24
N GLY A 129 -1.59 11.75 -30.70
CA GLY A 129 -1.37 12.05 -32.10
C GLY A 129 -0.48 10.97 -32.73
N ILE A 130 -1.02 10.22 -33.69
CA ILE A 130 -0.26 9.32 -34.56
C ILE A 130 0.32 10.17 -35.69
N SER A 131 1.64 10.34 -35.72
CA SER A 131 2.36 11.00 -36.82
C SER A 131 2.58 9.98 -37.95
N LYS A 132 1.88 10.12 -39.07
CA LYS A 132 2.18 9.37 -40.31
C LYS A 132 3.32 10.09 -41.05
N ARG A 133 4.49 9.45 -41.05
CA ARG A 133 5.66 9.78 -41.88
C ARG A 133 5.32 9.41 -43.34
N ARG A 134 5.40 10.37 -44.26
CA ARG A 134 5.38 10.15 -45.72
C ARG A 134 6.79 9.75 -46.15
N GLU A 135 6.93 8.62 -46.81
CA GLU A 135 8.10 8.28 -47.63
C GLU A 135 7.83 8.66 -49.09
N LYS A 136 8.91 9.11 -49.74
CA LYS A 136 8.99 9.62 -51.11
C LYS A 136 8.94 8.50 -52.13
N SER A 137 8.27 8.73 -53.26
CA SER A 137 8.79 8.57 -54.62
C SER A 137 7.83 9.25 -55.60
#